data_AF-A0A537CYT8-F1
#
_entry.id   AF-A0A537CYT8-F1
#
_cell.length_a   1.000
_cell.length_b   1.000
_cell.length_c   1.000
_cell.angle_alpha   90.00
_cell.angle_beta   90.00
_cell.angle_gamma   90.00
#
_symmetry.space_group_name_H-M   'P 1'
#
loop_
_entity.id
_entity.type
_entity.pdbx_description
1 polymer ?
#
loop_
_entity_poly.entity_id
_entity_poly.type
_entity_poly.pdbx_seq_one_letter_code
_entity_poly.pdbx_strand_id
1 'polypeptide(L)'
;MKFRFPIVIIDEDFRSENASGLGIRALAAAIEKEGMEILGVTSYGDLSQFAQQQSRASAFILSIDDEEFTPGPELDPALLKVRAFIEEIRFKNAEIPIYLYGETRTSRHIPNDILRELHGFIHTFEDTPEFVARHIIREVKAYLDSLAPPFFRALVDYAQDGSYSWHCPGHSGGVAFLKSPVGQMFHQFFGENMLRADVCNAVDELGQLLDHTGPVGKAERNAARIFNADHCFFVTNGTSTSNKMVWHANVAPDDIVVVDRNCHVSILHAITMTGAIPVFLMPTRNHLGIIGPIPLDEFKPESIRRRIEANPFARAAKNKKPRILTITQSTYDGVVYNVEMLKQTLNGTIETLHFDEAWLPHAAFHEFYKDMHAIGKDRPRSKDSMIFATHSTHKLLAGISQASQILVQESETRKLDRHIFNEAYLMHTSTSPQYAIIASCDVSAAMMEPPGGTALVEESITEALDFRRAMRKVDDEWGKDWWFKVWGPEKLAAEGMGSRDDWMLRANEKWHGFGNLAPGFNMLDPIKATVITPGLDVSGKFAKTGIPASIVTKYLAEHGVIVEKTGLYSFFIMFTIGITKGRWNTLVTALQQFKDDYDKNQPLWKILPEFCAQQPSYERVGLRDLCR
;
A
#
# COMPACT_ATOMS: atom_id res chain seq x y z
N MET A 1 -11.09 -21.37 16.06
CA MET A 1 -10.84 -19.91 16.20
C MET A 1 -12.16 -19.19 15.91
N LYS A 2 -12.50 -18.08 16.59
CA LYS A 2 -13.71 -17.29 16.26
C LYS A 2 -13.29 -15.92 15.73
N PHE A 3 -13.45 -15.69 14.42
CA PHE A 3 -13.37 -14.35 13.85
C PHE A 3 -14.58 -13.53 14.30
N ARG A 4 -14.36 -12.25 14.64
CA ARG A 4 -15.43 -11.37 15.15
C ARG A 4 -15.79 -10.34 14.10
N PHE A 5 -16.90 -10.60 13.40
CA PHE A 5 -17.50 -9.68 12.43
C PHE A 5 -18.98 -9.47 12.79
N PRO A 6 -19.32 -8.50 13.65
CA PRO A 6 -20.70 -8.22 14.02
C PRO A 6 -21.59 -7.86 12.82
N ILE A 7 -22.89 -8.11 12.98
CA ILE A 7 -23.92 -7.55 12.10
C ILE A 7 -24.29 -6.18 12.66
N VAL A 8 -24.30 -5.16 11.79
CA VAL A 8 -24.60 -3.79 12.17
C VAL A 8 -26.05 -3.48 11.85
N ILE A 9 -26.80 -3.03 12.85
CA ILE A 9 -28.20 -2.59 12.71
C ILE A 9 -28.25 -1.08 12.87
N ILE A 10 -28.72 -0.39 11.85
CA ILE A 10 -28.94 1.07 11.85
C ILE A 10 -30.45 1.31 11.86
N ASP A 11 -30.96 1.74 13.00
CA ASP A 11 -32.40 1.94 13.23
C ASP A 11 -32.61 3.06 14.27
N GLU A 12 -33.35 4.12 13.91
CA GLU A 12 -33.55 5.29 14.78
C GLU A 12 -34.26 4.93 16.08
N ASP A 13 -35.11 3.90 16.03
CA ASP A 13 -35.89 3.37 17.12
C ASP A 13 -35.25 2.18 17.84
N PHE A 14 -33.98 1.85 17.55
CA PHE A 14 -33.31 0.70 18.15
C PHE A 14 -33.33 0.72 19.68
N ARG A 15 -33.41 1.92 20.28
CA ARG A 15 -33.50 2.15 21.73
C ARG A 15 -34.88 2.61 22.22
N SER A 16 -35.86 2.73 21.33
CA SER A 16 -37.24 3.18 21.62
C SER A 16 -38.13 2.03 22.09
N GLU A 17 -39.09 2.30 22.98
CA GLU A 17 -40.07 1.30 23.45
C GLU A 17 -41.31 1.16 22.53
N ASN A 18 -41.25 1.69 21.31
CA ASN A 18 -42.32 1.57 20.33
C ASN A 18 -42.29 0.22 19.57
N ALA A 19 -43.30 -0.02 18.73
CA ALA A 19 -43.45 -1.28 18.00
C ALA A 19 -42.25 -1.57 17.08
N SER A 20 -41.77 -0.57 16.35
CA SER A 20 -40.58 -0.66 15.48
C SER A 20 -39.33 -1.07 16.27
N GLY A 21 -39.03 -0.34 17.35
CA GLY A 21 -37.89 -0.62 18.24
C GLY A 21 -37.95 -1.98 18.94
N LEU A 22 -39.16 -2.44 19.32
CA LEU A 22 -39.35 -3.78 19.88
C LEU A 22 -39.11 -4.88 18.82
N GLY A 23 -39.59 -4.67 17.58
CA GLY A 23 -39.41 -5.61 16.48
C GLY A 23 -37.93 -5.82 16.12
N ILE A 24 -37.19 -4.73 15.93
CA ILE A 24 -35.77 -4.81 15.54
C ILE A 24 -34.89 -5.42 16.65
N ARG A 25 -35.21 -5.14 17.93
CA ARG A 25 -34.52 -5.78 19.07
C ARG A 25 -34.86 -7.26 19.22
N ALA A 26 -36.07 -7.67 18.87
CA ALA A 26 -36.42 -9.10 18.82
C ALA A 26 -35.60 -9.83 17.75
N LEU A 27 -35.41 -9.21 16.57
CA LEU A 27 -34.51 -9.73 15.54
C LEU A 27 -33.05 -9.78 16.02
N ALA A 28 -32.55 -8.71 16.64
CA ALA A 28 -31.21 -8.67 17.21
C ALA A 28 -30.98 -9.81 18.21
N ALA A 29 -31.92 -10.01 19.15
CA ALA A 29 -31.85 -11.10 20.12
C ALA A 29 -31.90 -12.49 19.47
N ALA A 30 -32.70 -12.66 18.41
CA ALA A 30 -32.74 -13.91 17.65
C ALA A 30 -31.40 -14.22 16.96
N ILE A 31 -30.72 -13.19 16.42
CA ILE A 31 -29.39 -13.33 15.82
C ILE A 31 -28.33 -13.67 16.88
N GLU A 32 -28.34 -12.99 18.03
CA GLU A 32 -27.40 -13.25 19.13
C GLU A 32 -27.53 -14.67 19.68
N LYS A 33 -28.76 -15.18 19.76
CA LYS A 33 -29.05 -16.56 20.19
C LYS A 33 -28.44 -17.62 19.28
N GLU A 34 -28.28 -17.32 17.99
CA GLU A 34 -27.61 -18.18 17.00
C GLU A 34 -26.07 -17.97 16.99
N GLY A 35 -25.53 -17.13 17.89
CA GLY A 35 -24.10 -17.02 18.20
C GLY A 35 -23.34 -15.92 17.46
N MET A 36 -24.03 -15.02 16.75
CA MET A 36 -23.45 -13.84 16.09
C MET A 36 -23.50 -12.60 17.00
N GLU A 37 -22.56 -11.68 16.81
CA GLU A 37 -22.51 -10.42 17.57
C GLU A 37 -23.31 -9.35 16.83
N ILE A 38 -24.04 -8.51 17.56
CA ILE A 38 -24.82 -7.39 17.01
C ILE A 38 -24.25 -6.06 17.49
N LEU A 39 -24.18 -5.09 16.57
CA LEU A 39 -23.92 -3.70 16.89
C LEU A 39 -25.12 -2.84 16.46
N GLY A 40 -25.94 -2.43 17.41
CA GLY A 40 -27.10 -1.56 17.16
C GLY A 40 -26.76 -0.08 17.34
N VAL A 41 -27.11 0.73 16.34
CA VAL A 41 -26.87 2.18 16.31
C VAL A 41 -28.12 2.94 15.89
N THR A 42 -28.28 4.15 16.42
CA THR A 42 -29.55 4.90 16.38
C THR A 42 -29.60 6.03 15.36
N SER A 43 -28.58 6.23 14.53
CA SER A 43 -28.67 7.23 13.47
C SER A 43 -27.68 6.99 12.35
N TYR A 44 -28.06 7.51 11.18
CA TYR A 44 -27.23 7.69 10.00
C TYR A 44 -26.20 8.83 10.14
N GLY A 45 -26.05 9.43 11.34
CA GLY A 45 -25.50 10.76 11.56
C GLY A 45 -24.05 11.00 11.11
N ASP A 46 -23.31 9.93 10.82
CA ASP A 46 -22.07 10.07 10.06
C ASP A 46 -21.80 8.79 9.25
N LEU A 47 -22.49 8.65 8.11
CA LEU A 47 -22.33 7.55 7.14
C LEU A 47 -20.83 7.25 6.85
N SER A 48 -20.00 8.30 6.87
CA SER A 48 -18.56 8.22 6.65
C SER A 48 -17.78 7.50 7.76
N GLN A 49 -18.26 7.54 9.01
CA GLN A 49 -17.67 6.82 10.15
C GLN A 49 -18.06 5.34 10.12
N PHE A 50 -19.29 5.02 9.68
CA PHE A 50 -19.73 3.62 9.54
C PHE A 50 -19.10 2.93 8.34
N ALA A 51 -18.94 3.65 7.22
CA ALA A 51 -18.16 3.17 6.08
C ALA A 51 -16.70 2.87 6.46
N GLN A 52 -16.12 3.58 7.45
CA GLN A 52 -14.79 3.24 7.98
C GLN A 52 -14.79 1.97 8.86
N GLN A 53 -15.93 1.63 9.49
CA GLN A 53 -16.08 0.42 10.30
C GLN A 53 -16.50 -0.83 9.51
N GLN A 54 -16.82 -0.70 8.22
CA GLN A 54 -17.27 -1.83 7.38
C GLN A 54 -16.30 -3.02 7.36
N SER A 55 -14.99 -2.77 7.50
CA SER A 55 -13.96 -3.81 7.54
C SER A 55 -14.11 -4.76 8.74
N ARG A 56 -14.95 -4.38 9.72
CA ARG A 56 -15.26 -5.13 10.92
C ARG A 56 -16.68 -5.68 10.92
N ALA A 57 -17.50 -5.39 9.90
CA ALA A 57 -18.89 -5.83 9.81
C ALA A 57 -19.03 -7.07 8.91
N SER A 58 -20.05 -7.88 9.17
CA SER A 58 -20.43 -9.01 8.29
C SER A 58 -21.71 -8.78 7.49
N ALA A 59 -22.57 -7.86 7.92
CA ALA A 59 -23.76 -7.41 7.20
C ALA A 59 -24.27 -6.08 7.79
N PHE A 60 -25.09 -5.37 7.02
CA PHE A 60 -25.83 -4.18 7.45
C PHE A 60 -27.34 -4.41 7.35
N ILE A 61 -28.09 -4.03 8.38
CA ILE A 61 -29.55 -3.96 8.38
C ILE A 61 -29.93 -2.50 8.57
N LEU A 62 -30.61 -1.93 7.58
CA LEU A 62 -31.00 -0.52 7.55
C LEU A 62 -32.50 -0.41 7.71
N SER A 63 -32.93 0.28 8.75
CA SER A 63 -34.35 0.56 8.98
C SER A 63 -34.80 1.79 8.19
N ILE A 64 -35.99 1.69 7.61
CA ILE A 64 -36.65 2.79 6.91
C ILE A 64 -38.08 2.88 7.42
N ASP A 65 -38.44 4.02 7.99
CA ASP A 65 -39.81 4.29 8.45
C ASP A 65 -40.71 4.77 7.31
N ASP A 66 -41.97 4.34 7.34
CA ASP A 66 -42.97 4.68 6.31
C ASP A 66 -43.36 6.16 6.29
N GLU A 67 -43.17 6.88 7.42
CA GLU A 67 -43.50 8.30 7.58
C GLU A 67 -42.47 9.26 6.95
N GLU A 68 -41.28 8.78 6.57
CA GLU A 68 -40.25 9.65 5.98
C GLU A 68 -40.58 10.05 4.52
N PHE A 69 -41.48 9.33 3.84
CA PHE A 69 -41.76 9.51 2.43
C PHE A 69 -42.89 10.50 2.12
N THR A 70 -42.52 11.60 1.48
CA THR A 70 -43.48 12.54 0.88
C THR A 70 -43.90 12.07 -0.52
N PRO A 71 -45.21 12.08 -0.87
CA PRO A 71 -45.66 11.85 -2.23
C PRO A 71 -45.25 13.04 -3.11
N GLY A 72 -44.25 12.85 -3.96
CA GLY A 72 -43.74 13.87 -4.89
C GLY A 72 -42.87 13.26 -6.00
N PRO A 73 -42.51 14.05 -7.03
CA PRO A 73 -41.63 13.60 -8.12
C PRO A 73 -40.15 13.50 -7.70
N GLU A 74 -39.78 14.03 -6.54
CA GLU A 74 -38.42 13.99 -5.98
C GLU A 74 -38.23 12.80 -5.04
N LEU A 75 -36.99 12.30 -4.94
CA LEU A 75 -36.62 11.23 -4.03
C LEU A 75 -36.69 11.71 -2.58
N ASP A 76 -37.32 10.90 -1.73
CA ASP A 76 -37.39 11.12 -0.29
C ASP A 76 -35.97 11.27 0.32
N PRO A 77 -35.74 12.28 1.18
CA PRO A 77 -34.56 12.39 2.04
C PRO A 77 -34.06 11.08 2.67
N ALA A 78 -34.94 10.18 3.12
CA ALA A 78 -34.56 8.88 3.68
C ALA A 78 -33.90 7.97 2.64
N LEU A 79 -34.48 7.87 1.43
CA LEU A 79 -33.88 7.12 0.32
C LEU A 79 -32.56 7.74 -0.12
N LEU A 80 -32.40 9.06 -0.06
CA LEU A 80 -31.13 9.72 -0.36
C LEU A 80 -30.04 9.34 0.64
N LYS A 81 -30.36 9.26 1.94
CA LYS A 81 -29.42 8.77 2.97
C LYS A 81 -29.04 7.30 2.73
N VAL A 82 -30.01 6.44 2.43
CA VAL A 82 -29.78 5.01 2.14
C VAL A 82 -28.93 4.84 0.88
N ARG A 83 -29.22 5.58 -0.18
CA ARG A 83 -28.40 5.56 -1.41
C ARG A 83 -26.97 5.97 -1.10
N ALA A 84 -26.76 7.10 -0.43
CA ALA A 84 -25.43 7.58 -0.08
C ALA A 84 -24.65 6.56 0.78
N PHE A 85 -25.34 5.90 1.73
CA PHE A 85 -24.74 4.83 2.53
C PHE A 85 -24.29 3.63 1.69
N ILE A 86 -25.15 3.16 0.80
CA ILE A 86 -24.87 2.03 -0.08
C ILE A 86 -23.72 2.37 -1.02
N GLU A 87 -23.71 3.57 -1.62
CA GLU A 87 -22.62 4.05 -2.48
C GLU A 87 -21.28 4.06 -1.73
N GLU A 88 -21.23 4.56 -0.49
CA GLU A 88 -20.03 4.56 0.36
C GLU A 88 -19.55 3.16 0.75
N ILE A 89 -20.47 2.22 1.02
CA ILE A 89 -20.10 0.82 1.26
C ILE A 89 -19.55 0.20 -0.03
N ARG A 90 -20.29 0.30 -1.14
CA ARG A 90 -19.94 -0.34 -2.41
C ARG A 90 -18.67 0.22 -3.02
N PHE A 91 -18.32 1.47 -2.69
CA PHE A 91 -17.03 2.06 -3.02
C PHE A 91 -15.83 1.28 -2.45
N LYS A 92 -15.99 0.61 -1.30
CA LYS A 92 -14.93 -0.17 -0.63
C LYS A 92 -15.19 -1.68 -0.64
N ASN A 93 -16.44 -2.11 -0.69
CA ASN A 93 -16.86 -3.50 -0.59
C ASN A 93 -18.10 -3.79 -1.44
N ALA A 94 -17.89 -4.52 -2.54
CA ALA A 94 -18.94 -4.88 -3.48
C ALA A 94 -19.95 -5.91 -2.92
N GLU A 95 -19.51 -6.77 -1.99
CA GLU A 95 -20.21 -8.03 -1.71
C GLU A 95 -20.84 -8.09 -0.31
N ILE A 96 -20.56 -7.12 0.58
CA ILE A 96 -21.12 -7.17 1.94
C ILE A 96 -22.66 -7.16 1.89
N PRO A 97 -23.34 -8.07 2.60
CA PRO A 97 -24.79 -8.12 2.64
C PRO A 97 -25.41 -6.85 3.23
N ILE A 98 -26.39 -6.28 2.52
CA ILE A 98 -27.18 -5.13 2.97
C ILE A 98 -28.66 -5.49 2.89
N TYR A 99 -29.37 -5.37 4.02
CA TYR A 99 -30.80 -5.62 4.14
C TYR A 99 -31.54 -4.32 4.45
N LEU A 100 -32.73 -4.17 3.89
CA LEU A 100 -33.68 -3.15 4.34
C LEU A 100 -34.72 -3.77 5.26
N TYR A 101 -34.99 -3.08 6.36
CA TYR A 101 -35.98 -3.42 7.37
C TYR A 101 -37.09 -2.36 7.35
N GLY A 102 -38.35 -2.77 7.25
CA GLY A 102 -39.47 -1.83 7.20
C GLY A 102 -40.85 -2.49 7.28
N GLU A 103 -41.89 -1.67 7.45
CA GLU A 103 -43.24 -2.14 7.81
C GLU A 103 -44.11 -2.51 6.60
N THR A 104 -44.32 -1.61 5.63
CA THR A 104 -45.30 -1.85 4.53
C THR A 104 -44.74 -1.78 3.10
N ARG A 105 -43.46 -1.41 2.92
CA ARG A 105 -42.92 -1.15 1.57
C ARG A 105 -42.43 -2.39 0.86
N THR A 106 -42.95 -2.58 -0.35
CA THR A 106 -42.45 -3.54 -1.34
C THR A 106 -41.45 -2.87 -2.29
N SER A 107 -40.72 -3.69 -3.05
CA SER A 107 -39.76 -3.26 -4.09
C SER A 107 -40.28 -2.22 -5.09
N ARG A 108 -41.60 -2.03 -5.22
CA ARG A 108 -42.20 -1.02 -6.10
C ARG A 108 -41.90 0.43 -5.72
N HIS A 109 -41.53 0.70 -4.47
CA HIS A 109 -41.29 2.06 -3.96
C HIS A 109 -39.81 2.44 -3.93
N ILE A 110 -38.93 1.51 -4.31
CA ILE A 110 -37.48 1.72 -4.27
C ILE A 110 -36.94 1.81 -5.70
N PRO A 111 -36.13 2.83 -5.99
CA PRO A 111 -35.43 2.95 -7.26
C PRO A 111 -34.60 1.69 -7.59
N ASN A 112 -34.57 1.32 -8.87
CA ASN A 112 -33.88 0.11 -9.32
C ASN A 112 -32.36 0.15 -9.08
N ASP A 113 -31.75 1.34 -9.05
CA ASP A 113 -30.34 1.52 -8.68
C ASP A 113 -30.05 1.09 -7.24
N ILE A 114 -30.96 1.36 -6.29
CA ILE A 114 -30.82 0.92 -4.89
C ILE A 114 -31.16 -0.57 -4.77
N LEU A 115 -32.24 -1.03 -5.40
CA LEU A 115 -32.69 -2.43 -5.32
C LEU A 115 -31.62 -3.44 -5.72
N ARG A 116 -30.79 -3.11 -6.70
CA ARG A 116 -29.75 -4.01 -7.23
C ARG A 116 -28.58 -4.21 -6.26
N GLU A 117 -28.40 -3.31 -5.30
CA GLU A 117 -27.33 -3.36 -4.31
C GLU A 117 -27.73 -4.07 -3.02
N LEU A 118 -29.03 -4.29 -2.83
CA LEU A 118 -29.60 -4.94 -1.64
C LEU A 118 -29.64 -6.46 -1.77
N HIS A 119 -29.44 -7.15 -0.66
CA HIS A 119 -29.55 -8.60 -0.56
C HIS A 119 -30.98 -9.06 -0.23
N GLY A 120 -31.76 -8.23 0.47
CA GLY A 120 -33.13 -8.60 0.81
C GLY A 120 -33.91 -7.52 1.56
N PHE A 121 -35.21 -7.79 1.68
CA PHE A 121 -36.18 -7.02 2.45
C PHE A 121 -36.64 -7.85 3.64
N ILE A 122 -36.75 -7.19 4.79
CA ILE A 122 -37.26 -7.78 6.01
C ILE A 122 -38.54 -7.03 6.36
N HIS A 123 -39.66 -7.75 6.39
CA HIS A 123 -40.96 -7.20 6.74
C HIS A 123 -41.26 -7.41 8.23
N THR A 124 -41.34 -6.31 8.97
CA THR A 124 -41.41 -6.28 10.44
C THR A 124 -42.53 -7.15 11.04
N PHE A 125 -43.68 -7.25 10.36
CA PHE A 125 -44.88 -7.91 10.91
C PHE A 125 -45.29 -9.19 10.18
N GLU A 126 -44.60 -9.54 9.08
CA GLU A 126 -44.95 -10.72 8.28
C GLU A 126 -44.06 -11.93 8.59
N ASP A 127 -42.81 -11.69 8.99
CA ASP A 127 -41.83 -12.74 9.24
C ASP A 127 -41.56 -12.96 10.74
N THR A 128 -41.27 -14.22 11.12
CA THR A 128 -40.78 -14.51 12.48
C THR A 128 -39.31 -14.12 12.62
N PRO A 129 -38.90 -13.44 13.71
CA PRO A 129 -37.50 -13.05 13.94
C PRO A 129 -36.50 -14.20 13.80
N GLU A 130 -36.86 -15.43 14.22
CA GLU A 130 -36.00 -16.61 14.13
C GLU A 130 -35.72 -17.04 12.70
N PHE A 131 -36.73 -16.95 11.81
CA PHE A 131 -36.55 -17.28 10.40
C PHE A 131 -35.64 -16.28 9.71
N VAL A 132 -35.89 -14.98 9.93
CA VAL A 132 -35.08 -13.89 9.36
C VAL A 132 -33.64 -13.97 9.86
N ALA A 133 -33.44 -14.20 11.16
CA ALA A 133 -32.10 -14.37 11.74
C ALA A 133 -31.32 -15.50 11.03
N ARG A 134 -31.94 -16.66 10.81
CA ARG A 134 -31.30 -17.78 10.11
C ARG A 134 -30.98 -17.45 8.65
N HIS A 135 -31.86 -16.73 7.97
CA HIS A 135 -31.63 -16.29 6.59
C HIS A 135 -30.43 -15.34 6.51
N ILE A 136 -30.38 -14.31 7.36
CA ILE A 136 -29.26 -13.35 7.40
C ILE A 136 -27.96 -14.07 7.75
N ILE A 137 -27.98 -14.96 8.75
CA ILE A 137 -26.79 -15.72 9.17
C ILE A 137 -26.28 -16.62 8.05
N ARG A 138 -27.17 -17.16 7.20
CA ARG A 138 -26.75 -17.94 6.02
C ARG A 138 -25.95 -17.08 5.04
N GLU A 139 -26.44 -15.89 4.71
CA GLU A 139 -25.75 -14.98 3.78
C GLU A 139 -24.45 -14.43 4.40
N VAL A 140 -24.47 -14.10 5.69
CA VAL A 140 -23.27 -13.71 6.44
C VAL A 140 -22.20 -14.80 6.41
N LYS A 141 -22.58 -16.06 6.63
CA LYS A 141 -21.64 -17.18 6.53
C LYS A 141 -21.08 -17.32 5.12
N ALA A 142 -21.93 -17.24 4.09
CA ALA A 142 -21.51 -17.29 2.70
C ALA A 142 -20.51 -16.17 2.35
N TYR A 143 -20.75 -14.96 2.86
CA TYR A 143 -19.84 -13.82 2.71
C TYR A 143 -18.52 -14.03 3.45
N LEU A 144 -18.53 -14.41 4.73
CA LEU A 144 -17.30 -14.64 5.50
C LEU A 144 -16.48 -15.81 4.91
N ASP A 145 -17.16 -16.84 4.43
CA ASP A 145 -16.58 -17.96 3.69
C ASP A 145 -16.12 -17.56 2.29
N SER A 146 -16.32 -16.34 1.79
CA SER A 146 -15.73 -15.87 0.53
C SER A 146 -14.47 -15.01 0.75
N LEU A 147 -14.31 -14.40 1.93
CA LEU A 147 -13.25 -13.43 2.22
C LEU A 147 -11.82 -14.00 2.17
N ALA A 148 -11.60 -15.19 2.71
CA ALA A 148 -10.24 -15.72 2.85
C ALA A 148 -9.68 -16.16 1.49
N PRO A 149 -8.54 -15.60 1.01
CA PRO A 149 -7.93 -16.00 -0.25
C PRO A 149 -7.30 -17.41 -0.15
N PRO A 150 -6.91 -18.02 -1.30
CA PRO A 150 -6.69 -19.46 -1.40
C PRO A 150 -5.71 -20.06 -0.39
N PHE A 151 -4.57 -19.42 -0.15
CA PHE A 151 -3.55 -19.94 0.76
C PHE A 151 -3.89 -19.61 2.21
N PHE A 152 -4.34 -18.38 2.49
CA PHE A 152 -4.75 -18.01 3.85
C PHE A 152 -5.90 -18.89 4.36
N ARG A 153 -6.87 -19.22 3.50
CA ARG A 153 -7.96 -20.14 3.84
C ARG A 153 -7.45 -21.51 4.24
N ALA A 154 -6.62 -22.13 3.40
CA ALA A 154 -6.06 -23.44 3.68
C ALA A 154 -5.26 -23.44 4.99
N LEU A 155 -4.52 -22.36 5.27
CA LEU A 155 -3.77 -22.19 6.51
C LEU A 155 -4.67 -22.05 7.74
N VAL A 156 -5.79 -21.33 7.62
CA VAL A 156 -6.80 -21.22 8.68
C VAL A 156 -7.46 -22.56 8.95
N ASP A 157 -7.85 -23.29 7.91
CA ASP A 157 -8.47 -24.61 8.03
C ASP A 157 -7.52 -25.59 8.74
N TYR A 158 -6.26 -25.66 8.29
CA TYR A 158 -5.22 -26.45 8.95
C TYR A 158 -5.04 -26.09 10.43
N ALA A 159 -4.98 -24.80 10.74
CA ALA A 159 -4.81 -24.34 12.11
C ALA A 159 -6.00 -24.72 13.01
N GLN A 160 -7.21 -24.83 12.45
CA GLN A 160 -8.44 -25.20 13.14
C GLN A 160 -8.59 -26.70 13.35
N ASP A 161 -8.10 -27.53 12.43
CA ASP A 161 -8.22 -29.00 12.50
C ASP A 161 -7.51 -29.62 13.70
N GLY A 162 -6.57 -28.90 14.33
CA GLY A 162 -6.02 -29.31 15.62
C GLY A 162 -5.05 -30.50 15.56
N SER A 163 -4.57 -30.85 14.36
CA SER A 163 -3.73 -32.03 14.11
C SER A 163 -2.43 -32.05 14.93
N TYR A 164 -2.15 -33.18 15.58
CA TYR A 164 -0.87 -33.43 16.25
C TYR A 164 0.20 -33.79 15.20
N SER A 165 1.19 -32.90 15.04
CA SER A 165 2.27 -33.07 14.08
C SER A 165 3.52 -33.72 14.69
N TRP A 166 4.10 -34.66 13.96
CA TRP A 166 5.40 -35.31 14.27
C TRP A 166 6.50 -34.87 13.29
N HIS A 167 6.42 -33.63 12.82
CA HIS A 167 7.33 -33.03 11.85
C HIS A 167 7.83 -31.66 12.34
N CYS A 168 8.77 -31.05 11.62
CA CYS A 168 9.22 -29.68 11.87
C CYS A 168 8.07 -28.65 11.68
N PRO A 169 8.13 -27.47 12.30
CA PRO A 169 9.16 -26.99 13.22
C PRO A 169 9.05 -27.59 14.63
N GLY A 170 10.19 -27.72 15.32
CA GLY A 170 10.30 -28.44 16.60
C GLY A 170 9.57 -27.80 17.79
N HIS A 171 8.98 -26.60 17.62
CA HIS A 171 8.10 -26.02 18.63
C HIS A 171 6.67 -26.60 18.59
N SER A 172 6.32 -27.38 17.55
CA SER A 172 5.04 -28.08 17.40
C SER A 172 3.83 -27.17 17.63
N GLY A 173 3.69 -26.13 16.82
CA GLY A 173 2.59 -25.17 16.95
C GLY A 173 2.68 -24.26 18.19
N GLY A 174 3.81 -24.26 18.89
CA GLY A 174 4.07 -23.38 20.04
C GLY A 174 4.16 -24.11 21.38
N VAL A 175 3.84 -25.41 21.40
CA VAL A 175 3.85 -26.26 22.61
C VAL A 175 5.20 -26.28 23.31
N ALA A 176 6.32 -26.25 22.58
CA ALA A 176 7.64 -26.24 23.22
C ALA A 176 7.90 -24.96 24.03
N PHE A 177 7.36 -23.82 23.60
CA PHE A 177 7.52 -22.55 24.32
C PHE A 177 6.82 -22.56 25.69
N LEU A 178 5.73 -23.32 25.83
CA LEU A 178 5.01 -23.47 27.11
C LEU A 178 5.83 -24.22 28.18
N LYS A 179 6.95 -24.83 27.81
CA LYS A 179 7.80 -25.62 28.72
C LYS A 179 8.81 -24.76 29.51
N SER A 180 8.82 -23.44 29.33
CA SER A 180 9.76 -22.52 29.98
C SER A 180 9.10 -21.16 30.27
N PRO A 181 9.38 -20.50 31.42
CA PRO A 181 8.82 -19.18 31.71
C PRO A 181 9.09 -18.12 30.63
N VAL A 182 10.32 -18.09 30.08
CA VAL A 182 10.65 -17.16 28.99
C VAL A 182 9.91 -17.52 27.69
N GLY A 183 9.69 -18.81 27.45
CA GLY A 183 8.90 -19.27 26.31
C GLY A 183 7.42 -18.95 26.48
N GLN A 184 6.89 -18.99 27.70
CA GLN A 184 5.50 -18.59 27.96
C GLN A 184 5.29 -17.09 27.69
N MET A 185 6.27 -16.24 28.06
CA MET A 185 6.25 -14.82 27.66
C MET A 185 6.22 -14.67 26.13
N PHE A 186 7.07 -15.42 25.41
CA PHE A 186 7.11 -15.41 23.94
C PHE A 186 5.78 -15.86 23.32
N HIS A 187 5.20 -16.96 23.83
CA HIS A 187 3.92 -17.50 23.36
C HIS A 187 2.76 -16.52 23.62
N GLN A 188 2.73 -15.84 24.77
CA GLN A 188 1.71 -14.83 25.07
C GLN A 188 1.87 -13.57 24.21
N PHE A 189 3.10 -13.18 23.91
CA PHE A 189 3.38 -12.00 23.09
C PHE A 189 2.99 -12.21 21.61
N PHE A 190 3.41 -13.32 20.99
CA PHE A 190 3.11 -13.60 19.58
C PHE A 190 1.73 -14.24 19.36
N GLY A 191 1.22 -14.95 20.36
CA GLY A 191 -0.06 -15.66 20.29
C GLY A 191 0.03 -17.02 19.60
N GLU A 192 -0.87 -17.91 19.97
CA GLU A 192 -0.90 -19.30 19.47
C GLU A 192 -1.06 -19.37 17.95
N ASN A 193 -1.91 -18.53 17.35
CA ASN A 193 -2.25 -18.64 15.93
C ASN A 193 -1.05 -18.41 15.00
N MET A 194 -0.18 -17.46 15.35
CA MET A 194 1.05 -17.22 14.59
C MET A 194 1.99 -18.43 14.66
N LEU A 195 2.05 -19.09 15.83
CA LEU A 195 2.90 -20.26 16.04
C LEU A 195 2.32 -21.54 15.41
N ARG A 196 0.99 -21.67 15.31
CA ARG A 196 0.33 -22.76 14.59
C ARG A 196 0.42 -22.60 13.08
N ALA A 197 0.48 -21.36 12.60
CA ALA A 197 0.70 -21.04 11.19
C ALA A 197 2.15 -21.27 10.74
N ASP A 198 3.10 -21.41 11.67
CA ASP A 198 4.48 -21.78 11.40
C ASP A 198 4.59 -23.29 11.17
N VAL A 199 4.45 -23.69 9.91
CA VAL A 199 4.43 -25.07 9.44
C VAL A 199 5.49 -25.30 8.38
N CYS A 200 5.83 -26.56 8.13
CA CYS A 200 6.78 -26.91 7.08
C CYS A 200 6.12 -27.60 5.89
N ASN A 201 6.92 -27.83 4.87
CA ASN A 201 6.58 -28.57 3.66
C ASN A 201 6.01 -29.98 3.88
N ALA A 202 6.08 -30.56 5.08
CA ALA A 202 5.45 -31.86 5.35
C ALA A 202 3.91 -31.81 5.32
N VAL A 203 3.32 -30.61 5.33
CA VAL A 203 1.87 -30.40 5.26
C VAL A 203 1.43 -30.32 3.79
N ASP A 204 1.26 -31.49 3.15
CA ASP A 204 0.99 -31.60 1.71
C ASP A 204 -0.25 -30.81 1.24
N GLU A 205 -1.27 -30.69 2.09
CA GLU A 205 -2.51 -29.97 1.77
C GLU A 205 -2.33 -28.47 1.54
N LEU A 206 -1.28 -27.86 2.08
CA LEU A 206 -0.94 -26.44 1.88
C LEU A 206 -0.13 -26.20 0.59
N GLY A 207 0.38 -27.27 -0.04
CA GLY A 207 1.23 -27.19 -1.22
C GLY A 207 2.64 -26.69 -0.90
N GLN A 208 3.42 -26.46 -1.95
CA GLN A 208 4.83 -26.06 -1.83
C GLN A 208 5.09 -24.73 -2.51
N LEU A 209 5.79 -23.83 -1.81
CA LEU A 209 6.27 -22.57 -2.38
C LEU A 209 7.33 -22.80 -3.46
N LEU A 210 8.26 -23.73 -3.22
CA LEU A 210 9.39 -24.00 -4.11
C LEU A 210 8.99 -24.66 -5.45
N ASP A 211 7.85 -25.37 -5.45
CA ASP A 211 7.30 -26.04 -6.63
C ASP A 211 6.07 -25.32 -7.21
N HIS A 212 5.62 -24.23 -6.57
CA HIS A 212 4.43 -23.45 -6.95
C HIS A 212 3.15 -24.31 -7.06
N THR A 213 2.91 -25.18 -6.08
CA THR A 213 1.83 -26.19 -6.08
C THR A 213 0.75 -25.92 -5.02
N GLY A 214 -0.37 -26.64 -5.10
CA GLY A 214 -1.43 -26.59 -4.10
C GLY A 214 -2.05 -25.19 -3.90
N PRO A 215 -2.51 -24.88 -2.68
CA PRO A 215 -2.95 -23.55 -2.28
C PRO A 215 -1.96 -22.41 -2.56
N VAL A 216 -0.65 -22.62 -2.39
CA VAL A 216 0.36 -21.60 -2.72
C VAL A 216 0.30 -21.22 -4.20
N GLY A 217 0.33 -22.20 -5.10
CA GLY A 217 0.23 -21.94 -6.54
C GLY A 217 -1.13 -21.34 -6.96
N LYS A 218 -2.21 -21.63 -6.23
CA LYS A 218 -3.51 -20.96 -6.43
C LYS A 218 -3.46 -19.50 -6.01
N ALA A 219 -2.81 -19.19 -4.88
CA ALA A 219 -2.64 -17.83 -4.39
C ALA A 219 -1.75 -16.99 -5.33
N GLU A 220 -0.65 -17.55 -5.83
CA GLU A 220 0.19 -16.91 -6.85
C GLU A 220 -0.57 -16.59 -8.14
N ARG A 221 -1.38 -17.53 -8.64
CA ARG A 221 -2.26 -17.28 -9.80
C ARG A 221 -3.33 -16.23 -9.52
N ASN A 222 -3.92 -16.24 -8.32
CA ASN A 222 -4.91 -15.24 -7.93
C ASN A 222 -4.26 -13.84 -7.85
N ALA A 223 -3.07 -13.73 -7.26
CA ALA A 223 -2.31 -12.50 -7.24
C ALA A 223 -1.92 -12.04 -8.65
N ALA A 224 -1.49 -12.95 -9.53
CA ALA A 224 -1.21 -12.61 -10.93
C ALA A 224 -2.43 -12.00 -11.64
N ARG A 225 -3.62 -12.58 -11.43
CA ARG A 225 -4.90 -12.04 -11.92
C ARG A 225 -5.17 -10.63 -11.38
N ILE A 226 -5.04 -10.43 -10.07
CA ILE A 226 -5.32 -9.14 -9.41
C ILE A 226 -4.34 -8.05 -9.90
N PHE A 227 -3.06 -8.37 -10.03
CA PHE A 227 -2.02 -7.45 -10.52
C PHE A 227 -1.95 -7.35 -12.06
N ASN A 228 -2.81 -8.04 -12.79
CA ASN A 228 -2.83 -8.09 -14.26
C ASN A 228 -1.51 -8.58 -14.90
N ALA A 229 -0.80 -9.47 -14.22
CA ALA A 229 0.43 -10.11 -14.68
C ALA A 229 0.16 -11.52 -15.23
N ASP A 230 1.04 -12.03 -16.09
CA ASP A 230 0.94 -13.43 -16.55
C ASP A 230 1.38 -14.40 -15.46
N HIS A 231 2.40 -14.01 -14.68
CA HIS A 231 2.92 -14.78 -13.56
C HIS A 231 3.16 -13.86 -12.37
N CYS A 232 2.93 -14.38 -11.16
CA CYS A 232 3.30 -13.76 -9.90
C CYS A 232 3.97 -14.84 -9.04
N PHE A 233 5.13 -14.53 -8.48
CA PHE A 233 5.87 -15.43 -7.59
C PHE A 233 6.04 -14.75 -6.24
N PHE A 234 5.62 -15.42 -5.16
CA PHE A 234 5.82 -14.88 -3.81
C PHE A 234 7.24 -15.12 -3.34
N VAL A 235 7.82 -14.18 -2.58
CA VAL A 235 9.19 -14.25 -2.09
C VAL A 235 9.22 -13.88 -0.62
N THR A 236 9.87 -14.71 0.20
CA THR A 236 9.87 -14.59 1.67
C THR A 236 11.14 -13.96 2.24
N ASN A 237 12.00 -13.37 1.40
CA ASN A 237 13.25 -12.72 1.83
C ASN A 237 13.43 -11.32 1.20
N GLY A 238 12.32 -10.63 1.00
CA GLY A 238 12.22 -9.25 0.51
C GLY A 238 12.63 -9.07 -0.95
N THR A 239 12.35 -7.88 -1.48
CA THR A 239 12.70 -7.51 -2.86
C THR A 239 14.20 -7.52 -3.13
N SER A 240 15.01 -7.38 -2.09
CA SER A 240 16.45 -7.63 -2.15
C SER A 240 16.79 -8.99 -2.72
N THR A 241 15.94 -9.99 -2.53
CA THR A 241 16.11 -11.36 -3.02
C THR A 241 15.39 -11.53 -4.36
N SER A 242 14.19 -10.98 -4.50
CA SER A 242 13.43 -10.94 -5.76
C SER A 242 14.26 -10.39 -6.92
N ASN A 243 14.96 -9.28 -6.69
CA ASN A 243 15.90 -8.67 -7.63
C ASN A 243 16.99 -9.65 -8.09
N LYS A 244 17.56 -10.44 -7.17
CA LYS A 244 18.61 -11.42 -7.51
C LYS A 244 18.04 -12.60 -8.30
N MET A 245 16.84 -13.07 -7.96
CA MET A 245 16.15 -14.14 -8.71
C MET A 245 15.92 -13.72 -10.17
N VAL A 246 15.39 -12.51 -10.39
CA VAL A 246 15.21 -11.95 -11.76
C VAL A 246 16.55 -11.89 -12.49
N TRP A 247 17.61 -11.42 -11.83
CA TRP A 247 18.93 -11.31 -12.45
C TRP A 247 19.57 -12.67 -12.77
N HIS A 248 19.60 -13.60 -11.83
CA HIS A 248 20.18 -14.94 -12.05
C HIS A 248 19.42 -15.75 -13.11
N ALA A 249 18.12 -15.49 -13.32
CA ALA A 249 17.36 -16.10 -14.40
C ALA A 249 17.68 -15.54 -15.80
N ASN A 250 18.25 -14.33 -15.89
CA ASN A 250 18.36 -13.58 -17.15
C ASN A 250 19.80 -13.19 -17.55
N VAL A 251 20.76 -13.25 -16.63
CA VAL A 251 22.11 -12.70 -16.78
C VAL A 251 23.16 -13.75 -16.47
N ALA A 252 24.07 -13.97 -17.42
CA ALA A 252 25.24 -14.82 -17.27
C ALA A 252 26.51 -13.97 -16.99
N PRO A 253 27.63 -14.61 -16.57
CA PRO A 253 28.91 -13.93 -16.48
C PRO A 253 29.33 -13.25 -17.79
N ASP A 254 30.00 -12.10 -17.66
CA ASP A 254 30.48 -11.25 -18.77
C ASP A 254 29.37 -10.61 -19.64
N ASP A 255 28.09 -10.84 -19.34
CA ASP A 255 26.99 -10.16 -20.02
C ASP A 255 26.99 -8.66 -19.69
N ILE A 256 26.70 -7.84 -20.71
CA ILE A 256 26.46 -6.40 -20.51
C ILE A 256 25.06 -6.20 -19.94
N VAL A 257 24.97 -5.37 -18.90
CA VAL A 257 23.70 -5.01 -18.25
C VAL A 257 23.58 -3.49 -18.16
N VAL A 258 22.40 -2.96 -18.44
CA VAL A 258 22.11 -1.52 -18.29
C VAL A 258 21.42 -1.31 -16.96
N VAL A 259 21.91 -0.37 -16.15
CA VAL A 259 21.45 -0.24 -14.76
C VAL A 259 21.28 1.22 -14.40
N ASP A 260 20.16 1.56 -13.78
CA ASP A 260 20.01 2.85 -13.11
C ASP A 260 21.12 3.03 -12.05
N ARG A 261 21.82 4.17 -12.07
CA ARG A 261 22.83 4.46 -11.03
C ARG A 261 22.20 4.63 -9.65
N ASN A 262 20.92 5.02 -9.58
CA ASN A 262 20.11 5.04 -8.36
C ASN A 262 19.46 3.66 -8.11
N CYS A 263 20.24 2.59 -8.18
CA CYS A 263 19.76 1.24 -7.90
C CYS A 263 19.93 0.87 -6.42
N HIS A 264 19.04 0.00 -5.94
CA HIS A 264 19.17 -0.57 -4.61
C HIS A 264 20.43 -1.45 -4.50
N VAL A 265 20.99 -1.56 -3.29
CA VAL A 265 22.22 -2.34 -3.04
C VAL A 265 22.10 -3.80 -3.50
N SER A 266 20.89 -4.37 -3.53
CA SER A 266 20.66 -5.72 -4.07
C SER A 266 21.01 -5.86 -5.54
N ILE A 267 20.87 -4.81 -6.35
CA ILE A 267 21.27 -4.83 -7.77
C ILE A 267 22.79 -4.85 -7.89
N LEU A 268 23.49 -4.09 -7.04
CA LEU A 268 24.95 -4.15 -6.95
C LEU A 268 25.43 -5.54 -6.50
N HIS A 269 24.73 -6.16 -5.55
CA HIS A 269 24.99 -7.54 -5.17
C HIS A 269 24.74 -8.50 -6.34
N ALA A 270 23.65 -8.34 -7.09
CA ALA A 270 23.37 -9.18 -8.26
C ALA A 270 24.48 -9.06 -9.33
N ILE A 271 24.92 -7.84 -9.66
CA ILE A 271 26.07 -7.59 -10.56
C ILE A 271 27.31 -8.34 -10.08
N THR A 272 27.60 -8.27 -8.78
CA THR A 272 28.76 -8.94 -8.17
C THR A 272 28.64 -10.46 -8.25
N MET A 273 27.45 -11.00 -7.98
CA MET A 273 27.20 -12.44 -7.94
C MET A 273 27.15 -13.07 -9.33
N THR A 274 26.63 -12.37 -10.34
CA THR A 274 26.58 -12.87 -11.72
C THR A 274 27.87 -12.63 -12.48
N GLY A 275 28.74 -11.70 -12.04
CA GLY A 275 29.93 -11.30 -12.79
C GLY A 275 29.60 -10.50 -14.06
N ALA A 276 28.46 -9.80 -14.05
CA ALA A 276 28.01 -8.98 -15.18
C ALA A 276 28.83 -7.69 -15.32
N ILE A 277 28.81 -7.11 -16.52
CA ILE A 277 29.49 -5.85 -16.84
C ILE A 277 28.47 -4.70 -16.85
N PRO A 278 28.42 -3.85 -15.80
CA PRO A 278 27.40 -2.82 -15.70
C PRO A 278 27.71 -1.59 -16.55
N VAL A 279 26.71 -1.11 -17.26
CA VAL A 279 26.66 0.20 -17.91
C VAL A 279 25.60 1.03 -17.21
N PHE A 280 26.04 2.03 -16.44
CA PHE A 280 25.13 2.83 -15.63
C PHE A 280 24.47 3.96 -16.43
N LEU A 281 23.18 4.18 -16.21
CA LEU A 281 22.45 5.38 -16.62
C LEU A 281 22.44 6.37 -15.45
N MET A 282 22.79 7.63 -15.72
CA MET A 282 22.95 8.64 -14.67
C MET A 282 21.64 9.42 -14.49
N PRO A 283 21.01 9.38 -13.31
CA PRO A 283 19.85 10.23 -13.02
C PRO A 283 20.27 11.69 -12.86
N THR A 284 19.31 12.58 -13.03
CA THR A 284 19.45 13.99 -12.63
C THR A 284 19.37 14.14 -11.10
N ARG A 285 19.70 15.32 -10.59
CA ARG A 285 19.58 15.67 -9.17
C ARG A 285 19.32 17.16 -9.02
N ASN A 286 18.45 17.56 -8.09
CA ASN A 286 18.22 18.97 -7.79
C ASN A 286 19.14 19.48 -6.65
N HIS A 287 19.08 20.77 -6.36
CA HIS A 287 19.94 21.38 -5.33
C HIS A 287 19.63 20.94 -3.90
N LEU A 288 18.43 20.42 -3.63
CA LEU A 288 18.06 19.83 -2.34
C LEU A 288 18.68 18.44 -2.12
N GLY A 289 19.35 17.88 -3.14
CA GLY A 289 19.90 16.53 -3.09
C GLY A 289 18.89 15.43 -3.44
N ILE A 290 17.68 15.80 -3.89
CA ILE A 290 16.67 14.85 -4.36
C ILE A 290 17.12 14.30 -5.71
N ILE A 291 17.13 12.97 -5.83
CA ILE A 291 17.46 12.29 -7.08
C ILE A 291 16.26 12.37 -8.01
N GLY A 292 16.50 12.98 -9.18
CA GLY A 292 15.51 13.14 -10.24
C GLY A 292 15.51 11.97 -11.22
N PRO A 293 14.79 12.10 -12.33
CA PRO A 293 14.72 11.06 -13.34
C PRO A 293 16.01 10.98 -14.17
N ILE A 294 16.30 9.81 -14.72
CA ILE A 294 17.19 9.64 -15.87
C ILE A 294 16.52 10.30 -17.08
N PRO A 295 17.19 11.19 -17.84
CA PRO A 295 16.60 11.80 -19.04
C PRO A 295 16.20 10.76 -20.09
N LEU A 296 15.07 10.96 -20.79
CA LEU A 296 14.57 10.01 -21.80
C LEU A 296 15.61 9.69 -22.89
N ASP A 297 16.43 10.68 -23.28
CA ASP A 297 17.47 10.52 -24.29
C ASP A 297 18.55 9.48 -23.92
N GLU A 298 18.72 9.16 -22.63
CA GLU A 298 19.66 8.15 -22.16
C GLU A 298 19.19 6.71 -22.44
N PHE A 299 17.88 6.51 -22.63
CA PHE A 299 17.31 5.21 -22.96
C PHE A 299 17.33 4.92 -24.46
N LYS A 300 17.69 5.90 -25.30
CA LYS A 300 17.81 5.69 -26.75
C LYS A 300 18.91 4.66 -27.06
N PRO A 301 18.70 3.74 -28.02
CA PRO A 301 19.69 2.73 -28.39
C PRO A 301 21.08 3.30 -28.73
N GLU A 302 21.12 4.49 -29.35
CA GLU A 302 22.37 5.18 -29.69
C GLU A 302 23.11 5.67 -28.45
N SER A 303 22.41 6.17 -27.43
CA SER A 303 22.99 6.60 -26.16
C SER A 303 23.55 5.41 -25.39
N ILE A 304 22.80 4.31 -25.32
CA ILE A 304 23.25 3.06 -24.69
C ILE A 304 24.50 2.53 -25.40
N ARG A 305 24.51 2.50 -26.74
CA ARG A 305 25.69 2.08 -27.53
C ARG A 305 26.91 2.94 -27.24
N ARG A 306 26.75 4.27 -27.18
CA ARG A 306 27.86 5.19 -26.81
C ARG A 306 28.43 4.87 -25.43
N ARG A 307 27.56 4.59 -24.44
CA ARG A 307 28.00 4.23 -23.08
C ARG A 307 28.71 2.87 -23.04
N ILE A 308 28.28 1.91 -23.85
CA ILE A 308 28.96 0.60 -24.00
C ILE A 308 30.38 0.80 -24.54
N GLU A 309 30.55 1.58 -25.62
CA GLU A 309 31.87 1.82 -26.20
C GLU A 309 32.81 2.63 -25.27
N ALA A 310 32.25 3.53 -24.47
CA ALA A 310 33.01 4.31 -23.49
C ALA A 310 33.45 3.47 -22.27
N ASN A 311 32.76 2.37 -21.96
CA ASN A 311 33.09 1.51 -20.82
C ASN A 311 34.23 0.54 -21.20
N PRO A 312 35.36 0.52 -20.45
CA PRO A 312 36.54 -0.26 -20.82
C PRO A 312 36.33 -1.77 -20.79
N PHE A 313 35.42 -2.27 -19.95
CA PHE A 313 35.06 -3.68 -19.87
C PHE A 313 34.02 -4.03 -20.93
N ALA A 314 32.97 -3.21 -21.06
CA ALA A 314 31.86 -3.48 -21.97
C ALA A 314 32.28 -3.39 -23.46
N ARG A 315 33.19 -2.48 -23.81
CA ARG A 315 33.72 -2.38 -25.18
C ARG A 315 34.46 -3.64 -25.64
N ALA A 316 35.04 -4.38 -24.69
CA ALA A 316 35.81 -5.60 -24.94
C ALA A 316 34.94 -6.86 -24.90
N ALA A 317 33.68 -6.76 -24.46
CA ALA A 317 32.76 -7.88 -24.42
C ALA A 317 32.48 -8.40 -25.84
N LYS A 318 32.47 -9.73 -25.99
CA LYS A 318 32.18 -10.39 -27.29
C LYS A 318 30.76 -10.10 -27.75
N ASN A 319 29.81 -10.19 -26.83
CA ASN A 319 28.42 -9.85 -27.06
C ASN A 319 28.14 -8.45 -26.53
N LYS A 320 27.89 -7.50 -27.43
CA LYS A 320 27.59 -6.11 -27.07
C LYS A 320 26.09 -5.85 -26.82
N LYS A 321 25.22 -6.87 -26.99
CA LYS A 321 23.78 -6.73 -26.77
C LYS A 321 23.49 -6.81 -25.27
N PRO A 322 22.92 -5.76 -24.64
CA PRO A 322 22.58 -5.83 -23.23
C PRO A 322 21.48 -6.85 -22.96
N ARG A 323 21.62 -7.60 -21.86
CA ARG A 323 20.65 -8.64 -21.48
C ARG A 323 19.45 -8.08 -20.74
N ILE A 324 19.71 -7.19 -19.78
CA ILE A 324 18.71 -6.62 -18.88
C ILE A 324 18.91 -5.10 -18.74
N LEU A 325 17.81 -4.36 -18.68
CA LEU A 325 17.76 -3.02 -18.11
C LEU A 325 17.09 -3.13 -16.74
N THR A 326 17.74 -2.69 -15.68
CA THR A 326 17.08 -2.49 -14.37
C THR A 326 16.93 -1.01 -14.06
N ILE A 327 15.70 -0.57 -13.78
CA ILE A 327 15.36 0.80 -13.38
C ILE A 327 14.59 0.81 -12.07
N THR A 328 14.92 1.74 -11.17
CA THR A 328 14.19 1.92 -9.91
C THR A 328 12.92 2.73 -10.18
N GLN A 329 11.75 2.19 -9.84
CA GLN A 329 10.45 2.76 -10.20
C GLN A 329 9.47 2.73 -9.02
N SER A 330 9.06 3.82 -8.40
CA SER A 330 9.57 5.16 -8.50
C SER A 330 10.92 5.31 -7.81
N THR A 331 11.56 6.48 -7.95
CA THR A 331 12.65 6.86 -7.06
C THR A 331 12.15 6.95 -5.62
N TYR A 332 13.06 6.89 -4.66
CA TYR A 332 12.71 6.95 -3.23
C TYR A 332 11.86 8.16 -2.86
N ASP A 333 12.17 9.33 -3.44
CA ASP A 333 11.46 10.59 -3.18
C ASP A 333 10.16 10.74 -4.02
N GLY A 334 9.78 9.71 -4.78
CA GLY A 334 8.50 9.64 -5.50
C GLY A 334 8.51 10.08 -6.96
N VAL A 335 9.67 10.21 -7.61
CA VAL A 335 9.70 10.47 -9.06
C VAL A 335 9.40 9.18 -9.81
N VAL A 336 8.28 9.15 -10.52
CA VAL A 336 7.78 8.01 -11.27
C VAL A 336 8.06 8.19 -12.77
N TYR A 337 8.42 7.12 -13.47
CA TYR A 337 8.62 7.11 -14.92
C TYR A 337 7.37 6.65 -15.66
N ASN A 338 7.15 7.17 -16.86
CA ASN A 338 6.20 6.61 -17.80
C ASN A 338 6.81 5.35 -18.43
N VAL A 339 6.32 4.19 -17.99
CA VAL A 339 6.82 2.87 -18.40
C VAL A 339 6.50 2.61 -19.87
N GLU A 340 5.35 3.08 -20.36
CA GLU A 340 4.96 2.84 -21.76
C GLU A 340 5.90 3.54 -22.75
N MET A 341 6.39 4.74 -22.41
CA MET A 341 7.44 5.42 -23.18
C MET A 341 8.77 4.63 -23.16
N LEU A 342 9.12 4.03 -22.02
CA LEU A 342 10.33 3.20 -21.91
C LEU A 342 10.20 1.91 -22.74
N LYS A 343 9.07 1.21 -22.64
CA LYS A 343 8.77 0.03 -23.46
C LYS A 343 8.87 0.38 -24.95
N GLN A 344 8.24 1.46 -25.40
CA GLN A 344 8.30 1.89 -26.79
C GLN A 344 9.74 2.19 -27.26
N THR A 345 10.54 2.84 -26.42
CA THR A 345 11.93 3.22 -26.75
C THR A 345 12.87 2.01 -26.81
N LEU A 346 12.64 1.00 -25.97
CA LEU A 346 13.59 -0.11 -25.74
C LEU A 346 13.16 -1.45 -26.33
N ASN A 347 11.90 -1.59 -26.76
CA ASN A 347 11.37 -2.83 -27.28
C ASN A 347 12.26 -3.41 -28.39
N GLY A 348 12.68 -4.67 -28.24
CA GLY A 348 13.58 -5.36 -29.17
C GLY A 348 15.06 -4.98 -29.06
N THR A 349 15.41 -3.88 -28.37
CA THR A 349 16.80 -3.48 -28.11
C THR A 349 17.38 -4.27 -26.93
N ILE A 350 16.61 -4.43 -25.86
CA ILE A 350 16.98 -5.17 -24.66
C ILE A 350 15.94 -6.26 -24.40
N GLU A 351 16.39 -7.49 -24.16
CA GLU A 351 15.50 -8.65 -24.03
C GLU A 351 14.67 -8.66 -22.75
N THR A 352 15.18 -8.06 -21.68
CA THR A 352 14.51 -8.04 -20.37
C THR A 352 14.50 -6.62 -19.81
N LEU A 353 13.31 -6.10 -19.51
CA LEU A 353 13.12 -4.83 -18.79
C LEU A 353 12.64 -5.14 -17.38
N HIS A 354 13.42 -4.74 -16.39
CA HIS A 354 13.17 -5.01 -14.99
C HIS A 354 12.95 -3.68 -14.25
N PHE A 355 11.71 -3.50 -13.78
CA PHE A 355 11.30 -2.35 -13.00
C PHE A 355 11.34 -2.75 -11.51
N ASP A 356 12.28 -2.20 -10.76
CA ASP A 356 12.32 -2.37 -9.31
C ASP A 356 11.22 -1.48 -8.69
N GLU A 357 10.01 -2.05 -8.62
CA GLU A 357 8.78 -1.44 -8.11
C GLU A 357 8.60 -1.62 -6.59
N ALA A 358 9.70 -1.72 -5.86
CA ALA A 358 9.69 -1.89 -4.41
C ALA A 358 8.89 -0.82 -3.66
N TRP A 359 8.85 0.41 -4.20
CA TRP A 359 8.16 1.58 -3.63
C TRP A 359 6.91 2.00 -4.42
N LEU A 360 6.42 1.15 -5.32
CA LEU A 360 5.24 1.45 -6.14
C LEU A 360 4.26 0.28 -6.34
N PRO A 361 4.09 -0.66 -5.38
CA PRO A 361 3.26 -1.84 -5.60
C PRO A 361 1.75 -1.52 -5.70
N HIS A 362 1.33 -0.32 -5.27
CA HIS A 362 -0.06 0.11 -5.23
C HIS A 362 -0.54 0.77 -6.54
N ALA A 363 0.38 1.17 -7.42
CA ALA A 363 0.04 1.98 -8.59
C ALA A 363 -0.93 1.29 -9.57
N ALA A 364 -0.88 -0.03 -9.68
CA ALA A 364 -1.74 -0.79 -10.59
C ALA A 364 -3.24 -0.70 -10.26
N PHE A 365 -3.60 -0.21 -9.07
CA PHE A 365 -4.96 -0.25 -8.54
C PHE A 365 -5.71 1.08 -8.64
N HIS A 366 -5.11 2.11 -9.26
CA HIS A 366 -5.74 3.42 -9.37
C HIS A 366 -5.33 4.17 -10.65
N GLU A 367 -6.32 4.75 -11.37
CA GLU A 367 -6.11 5.45 -12.65
C GLU A 367 -5.16 6.66 -12.54
N PHE A 368 -4.99 7.22 -11.35
CA PHE A 368 -4.00 8.28 -11.10
C PHE A 368 -2.58 7.87 -11.50
N TYR A 369 -2.23 6.58 -11.46
CA TYR A 369 -0.92 6.08 -11.87
C TYR A 369 -0.91 5.48 -13.28
N LYS A 370 -1.92 5.72 -14.11
CA LYS A 370 -1.97 5.24 -15.50
C LYS A 370 -0.65 5.50 -16.24
N ASP A 371 -0.09 4.45 -16.84
CA ASP A 371 1.19 4.40 -17.57
C ASP A 371 2.46 4.55 -16.69
N MET A 372 2.30 4.71 -15.38
CA MET A 372 3.38 4.96 -14.42
C MET A 372 3.81 3.71 -13.64
N HIS A 373 3.42 2.52 -14.10
CA HIS A 373 3.79 1.22 -13.52
C HIS A 373 4.01 0.18 -14.61
N ALA A 374 4.79 -0.86 -14.30
CA ALA A 374 5.34 -1.79 -15.27
C ALA A 374 4.28 -2.66 -15.96
N ILE A 375 3.34 -3.18 -15.16
CA ILE A 375 2.33 -4.15 -15.58
C ILE A 375 0.96 -3.67 -15.13
N GLY A 376 -0.01 -3.67 -16.04
CA GLY A 376 -1.33 -3.13 -15.79
C GLY A 376 -2.39 -3.68 -16.75
N LYS A 377 -3.65 -3.49 -16.38
CA LYS A 377 -4.80 -3.85 -17.20
C LYS A 377 -4.80 -3.06 -18.51
N ASP A 378 -5.17 -3.72 -19.61
CA ASP A 378 -5.37 -3.12 -20.95
C ASP A 378 -4.16 -2.33 -21.49
N ARG A 379 -2.94 -2.75 -21.12
CA ARG A 379 -1.66 -2.17 -21.62
C ARG A 379 -1.12 -2.93 -22.82
N PRO A 380 -0.50 -2.24 -23.80
CA PRO A 380 0.15 -2.92 -24.90
C PRO A 380 1.30 -3.77 -24.39
N ARG A 381 1.38 -5.00 -24.89
CA ARG A 381 2.53 -5.86 -24.62
C ARG A 381 3.73 -5.37 -25.41
N SER A 382 4.91 -5.57 -24.85
CA SER A 382 6.13 -5.43 -25.64
C SER A 382 6.20 -6.57 -26.65
N LYS A 383 6.75 -6.29 -27.83
CA LYS A 383 6.89 -7.32 -28.88
C LYS A 383 7.87 -8.41 -28.44
N ASP A 384 9.08 -8.01 -28.06
CA ASP A 384 10.21 -8.92 -27.80
C ASP A 384 10.75 -8.85 -26.37
N SER A 385 10.57 -7.72 -25.69
CA SER A 385 11.09 -7.52 -24.33
C SER A 385 10.16 -8.16 -23.29
N MET A 386 10.71 -9.01 -22.43
CA MET A 386 10.00 -9.52 -21.26
C MET A 386 10.04 -8.48 -20.15
N ILE A 387 8.92 -8.29 -19.45
CA ILE A 387 8.81 -7.28 -18.40
C ILE A 387 8.76 -7.96 -17.04
N PHE A 388 9.63 -7.53 -16.14
CA PHE A 388 9.61 -7.93 -14.73
C PHE A 388 9.34 -6.71 -13.87
N ALA A 389 8.50 -6.88 -12.84
CA ALA A 389 8.33 -5.91 -11.77
C ALA A 389 8.49 -6.57 -10.42
N THR A 390 9.29 -5.99 -9.53
CA THR A 390 9.51 -6.53 -8.18
C THR A 390 8.92 -5.62 -7.13
N HIS A 391 8.01 -6.15 -6.30
CA HIS A 391 7.32 -5.38 -5.28
C HIS A 391 7.79 -5.76 -3.89
N SER A 392 7.98 -4.75 -3.03
CA SER A 392 8.08 -4.97 -1.59
C SER A 392 6.69 -4.85 -0.99
N THR A 393 5.97 -5.96 -0.89
CA THR A 393 4.60 -5.98 -0.35
C THR A 393 4.54 -5.31 1.03
N HIS A 394 5.55 -5.52 1.88
CA HIS A 394 5.63 -4.94 3.23
C HIS A 394 5.95 -3.44 3.31
N LYS A 395 6.27 -2.76 2.20
CA LYS A 395 6.61 -1.32 2.23
C LYS A 395 5.39 -0.44 2.07
N LEU A 396 4.56 -0.72 1.08
CA LEU A 396 3.43 0.12 0.69
C LEU A 396 2.12 -0.61 0.49
N LEU A 397 2.14 -1.94 0.53
CA LEU A 397 0.94 -2.74 0.74
C LEU A 397 0.95 -3.30 2.18
N ALA A 398 0.01 -4.20 2.48
CA ALA A 398 -0.15 -4.81 3.79
C ALA A 398 0.55 -6.18 3.86
N GLY A 399 1.88 -6.18 3.96
CA GLY A 399 2.69 -7.39 4.10
C GLY A 399 3.57 -7.40 5.35
N ILE A 400 3.83 -8.58 5.92
CA ILE A 400 4.83 -8.73 6.99
C ILE A 400 6.22 -8.49 6.40
N SER A 401 7.15 -7.89 7.16
CA SER A 401 8.52 -7.69 6.71
C SER A 401 9.11 -8.95 6.05
N GLN A 402 9.90 -8.74 4.99
CA GLN A 402 10.37 -9.76 4.04
C GLN A 402 9.34 -10.25 3.00
N ALA A 403 8.05 -9.94 3.12
CA ALA A 403 7.07 -10.22 2.06
C ALA A 403 7.42 -9.44 0.79
N SER A 404 7.54 -10.14 -0.33
CA SER A 404 7.80 -9.58 -1.65
C SER A 404 7.13 -10.45 -2.72
N GLN A 405 7.04 -9.91 -3.93
CA GLN A 405 6.54 -10.64 -5.08
C GLN A 405 7.27 -10.20 -6.35
N ILE A 406 7.35 -11.11 -7.32
CA ILE A 406 7.86 -10.88 -8.67
C ILE A 406 6.69 -11.02 -9.63
N LEU A 407 6.37 -9.94 -10.35
CA LEU A 407 5.42 -9.96 -11.44
C LEU A 407 6.15 -10.12 -12.76
N VAL A 408 5.60 -10.93 -13.66
CA VAL A 408 6.13 -11.14 -15.00
C VAL A 408 5.03 -10.89 -16.02
N GLN A 409 5.34 -10.07 -17.03
CA GLN A 409 4.55 -9.94 -18.24
C GLN A 409 5.37 -10.44 -19.43
N GLU A 410 4.84 -11.48 -20.07
CA GLU A 410 5.37 -12.08 -21.27
C GLU A 410 5.24 -11.11 -22.45
N SER A 411 6.19 -11.20 -23.39
CA SER A 411 6.11 -10.44 -24.63
C SER A 411 5.17 -11.14 -25.62
N GLU A 412 4.87 -10.50 -26.74
CA GLU A 412 4.11 -11.13 -27.82
C GLU A 412 4.83 -12.35 -28.40
N THR A 413 6.16 -12.31 -28.46
CA THR A 413 7.00 -13.34 -29.11
C THR A 413 7.68 -14.30 -28.13
N ARG A 414 7.70 -14.02 -26.81
CA ARG A 414 8.46 -14.80 -25.82
C ARG A 414 7.65 -15.11 -24.57
N LYS A 415 7.65 -16.40 -24.22
CA LYS A 415 7.08 -16.95 -22.98
C LYS A 415 8.14 -17.06 -21.89
N LEU A 416 7.72 -17.01 -20.62
CA LEU A 416 8.62 -17.24 -19.50
C LEU A 416 9.07 -18.70 -19.49
N ASP A 417 10.38 -18.95 -19.55
CA ASP A 417 10.92 -20.27 -19.23
C ASP A 417 10.84 -20.47 -17.71
N ARG A 418 9.75 -21.13 -17.29
CA ARG A 418 9.50 -21.37 -15.87
C ARG A 418 10.52 -22.30 -15.23
N HIS A 419 11.17 -23.18 -16.00
CA HIS A 419 12.17 -24.09 -15.42
C HIS A 419 13.44 -23.33 -15.08
N ILE A 420 13.97 -22.54 -16.03
CA ILE A 420 15.16 -21.70 -15.79
C ILE A 420 14.88 -20.69 -14.66
N PHE A 421 13.71 -20.05 -14.69
CA PHE A 421 13.34 -19.11 -13.63
C PHE A 421 13.23 -19.78 -12.27
N ASN A 422 12.65 -21.00 -12.20
CA ASN A 422 12.53 -21.71 -10.93
C ASN A 422 13.89 -22.11 -10.34
N GLU A 423 14.87 -22.48 -11.17
CA GLU A 423 16.24 -22.73 -10.67
C GLU A 423 16.83 -21.47 -10.02
N ALA A 424 16.64 -20.30 -10.62
CA ALA A 424 17.05 -19.03 -10.02
C ALA A 424 16.27 -18.68 -8.74
N TYR A 425 14.99 -19.04 -8.69
CA TYR A 425 14.16 -18.90 -7.50
C TYR A 425 14.66 -19.79 -6.36
N LEU A 426 14.92 -21.07 -6.63
CA LEU A 426 15.42 -22.06 -5.67
C LEU A 426 16.79 -21.69 -5.09
N MET A 427 17.69 -21.10 -5.89
CA MET A 427 18.99 -20.62 -5.40
C MET A 427 18.90 -19.57 -4.29
N HIS A 428 17.76 -18.90 -4.15
CA HIS A 428 17.58 -17.75 -3.27
C HIS A 428 16.47 -17.92 -2.23
N THR A 429 15.70 -18.99 -2.30
CA THR A 429 14.61 -19.30 -1.38
C THR A 429 15.06 -20.33 -0.35
N SER A 430 14.71 -20.11 0.92
CA SER A 430 14.90 -21.11 1.97
C SER A 430 14.03 -22.34 1.67
N THR A 431 14.56 -23.55 1.85
CA THR A 431 13.77 -24.80 1.78
C THR A 431 12.71 -24.90 2.89
N SER A 432 12.78 -24.01 3.88
CA SER A 432 11.81 -23.85 4.97
C SER A 432 11.31 -22.40 5.00
N PRO A 433 10.44 -21.99 4.06
CA PRO A 433 9.90 -20.63 4.04
C PRO A 433 8.91 -20.43 5.19
N GLN A 434 8.77 -19.19 5.68
CA GLN A 434 7.78 -18.87 6.71
C GLN A 434 6.41 -18.61 6.06
N TYR A 435 5.45 -19.51 6.31
CA TYR A 435 4.11 -19.51 5.74
C TYR A 435 3.29 -18.28 6.14
N ALA A 436 3.53 -17.70 7.32
CA ALA A 436 2.90 -16.43 7.68
C ALA A 436 3.25 -15.29 6.69
N ILE A 437 4.45 -15.31 6.11
CA ILE A 437 4.88 -14.32 5.10
C ILE A 437 4.14 -14.57 3.79
N ILE A 438 4.01 -15.84 3.37
CA ILE A 438 3.24 -16.25 2.18
C ILE A 438 1.77 -15.84 2.32
N ALA A 439 1.17 -16.11 3.47
CA ALA A 439 -0.20 -15.69 3.78
C ALA A 439 -0.36 -14.17 3.72
N SER A 440 0.63 -13.41 4.21
CA SER A 440 0.58 -11.94 4.08
C SER A 440 0.65 -11.46 2.63
N CYS A 441 1.38 -12.15 1.74
CA CYS A 441 1.35 -11.85 0.30
C CYS A 441 -0.02 -12.13 -0.31
N ASP A 442 -0.63 -13.29 0.01
CA ASP A 442 -1.95 -13.69 -0.48
C ASP A 442 -3.05 -12.73 -0.01
N VAL A 443 -3.08 -12.41 1.29
CA VAL A 443 -4.01 -11.43 1.88
C VAL A 443 -3.77 -10.04 1.31
N SER A 444 -2.52 -9.61 1.18
CA SER A 444 -2.21 -8.30 0.60
C SER A 444 -2.69 -8.18 -0.84
N ALA A 445 -2.62 -9.25 -1.64
CA ALA A 445 -3.16 -9.24 -3.00
C ALA A 445 -4.68 -9.12 -2.96
N ALA A 446 -5.37 -9.91 -2.13
CA ALA A 446 -6.82 -9.87 -1.99
C ALA A 446 -7.34 -8.50 -1.51
N MET A 447 -6.62 -7.83 -0.59
CA MET A 447 -6.96 -6.47 -0.15
C MET A 447 -6.90 -5.44 -1.28
N MET A 448 -6.08 -5.69 -2.31
CA MET A 448 -5.95 -4.78 -3.46
C MET A 448 -6.91 -5.10 -4.60
N GLU A 449 -7.70 -6.17 -4.49
CA GLU A 449 -8.73 -6.47 -5.48
C GLU A 449 -9.78 -5.34 -5.52
N PRO A 450 -10.10 -4.79 -6.70
CA PRO A 450 -11.13 -3.76 -6.82
C PRO A 450 -12.50 -4.26 -6.31
N PRO A 451 -13.30 -3.41 -5.66
CA PRO A 451 -13.10 -1.95 -5.51
C PRO A 451 -12.22 -1.54 -4.31
N GLY A 452 -11.99 -2.44 -3.35
CA GLY A 452 -11.30 -2.12 -2.08
C GLY A 452 -9.88 -1.56 -2.27
N GLY A 453 -9.09 -2.18 -3.15
CA GLY A 453 -7.74 -1.69 -3.47
C GLY A 453 -7.72 -0.27 -4.05
N THR A 454 -8.70 0.06 -4.90
CA THR A 454 -8.83 1.40 -5.50
C THR A 454 -9.12 2.43 -4.42
N ALA A 455 -10.08 2.14 -3.53
CA ALA A 455 -10.42 3.02 -2.42
C ALA A 455 -9.25 3.24 -1.44
N LEU A 456 -8.46 2.20 -1.14
CA LEU A 456 -7.27 2.30 -0.26
C LEU A 456 -6.19 3.24 -0.84
N VAL A 457 -5.99 3.20 -2.16
CA VAL A 457 -5.03 4.09 -2.84
C VAL A 457 -5.56 5.52 -2.87
N GLU A 458 -6.83 5.71 -3.20
CA GLU A 458 -7.50 7.01 -3.20
C GLU A 458 -7.46 7.69 -1.82
N GLU A 459 -7.69 6.94 -0.75
CA GLU A 459 -7.59 7.42 0.63
C GLU A 459 -6.16 7.89 0.96
N SER A 460 -5.14 7.14 0.53
CA SER A 460 -3.73 7.51 0.71
C SER A 460 -3.34 8.79 -0.02
N ILE A 461 -3.83 8.98 -1.26
CA ILE A 461 -3.60 10.19 -2.06
C ILE A 461 -4.30 11.39 -1.38
N THR A 462 -5.54 11.21 -0.96
CA THR A 462 -6.34 12.25 -0.30
C THR A 462 -5.67 12.72 0.99
N GLU A 463 -5.25 11.81 1.87
CA GLU A 463 -4.56 12.17 3.12
C GLU A 463 -3.22 12.90 2.86
N ALA A 464 -2.48 12.51 1.83
CA ALA A 464 -1.25 13.19 1.45
C ALA A 464 -1.50 14.63 0.96
N LEU A 465 -2.60 14.85 0.24
CA LEU A 465 -3.00 16.17 -0.23
C LEU A 465 -3.52 17.05 0.90
N ASP A 466 -4.30 16.48 1.83
CA ASP A 466 -4.80 17.21 2.99
C ASP A 466 -3.67 17.67 3.90
N PHE A 467 -2.67 16.82 4.12
CA PHE A 467 -1.43 17.24 4.78
C PHE A 467 -0.76 18.42 4.05
N ARG A 468 -0.62 18.35 2.72
CA ARG A 468 0.02 19.42 1.93
C ARG A 468 -0.79 20.72 1.97
N ARG A 469 -2.13 20.63 1.95
CA ARG A 469 -3.03 21.79 2.11
C ARG A 469 -2.89 22.40 3.50
N ALA A 470 -2.87 21.58 4.55
CA ALA A 470 -2.69 22.03 5.93
C ALA A 470 -1.35 22.76 6.10
N MET A 471 -0.26 22.20 5.55
CA MET A 471 1.06 22.84 5.59
C MET A 471 1.07 24.21 4.90
N ARG A 472 0.35 24.36 3.77
CA ARG A 472 0.21 25.66 3.06
C ARG A 472 -0.67 26.64 3.82
N LYS A 473 -1.79 26.18 4.36
CA LYS A 473 -2.67 27.02 5.18
C LYS A 473 -1.88 27.64 6.35
N VAL A 474 -1.06 26.83 7.02
CA VAL A 474 -0.22 27.32 8.14
C VAL A 474 0.87 28.29 7.62
N ASP A 475 1.50 28.03 6.46
CA ASP A 475 2.43 28.98 5.81
C ASP A 475 1.76 30.33 5.55
N ASP A 476 0.54 30.31 4.99
CA ASP A 476 -0.25 31.51 4.67
C ASP A 476 -0.66 32.29 5.94
N GLU A 477 -1.00 31.59 7.02
CA GLU A 477 -1.33 32.19 8.33
C GLU A 477 -0.10 32.87 8.99
N TRP A 478 1.10 32.29 8.84
CA TRP A 478 2.36 32.90 9.28
C TRP A 478 2.81 34.07 8.38
N GLY A 479 2.39 34.07 7.12
CA GLY A 479 2.59 35.14 6.16
C GLY A 479 4.06 35.38 5.81
N LYS A 480 4.71 36.33 6.51
CA LYS A 480 6.12 36.69 6.25
C LYS A 480 7.10 35.98 7.18
N ASP A 481 6.60 35.33 8.23
CA ASP A 481 7.46 34.56 9.12
C ASP A 481 7.84 33.21 8.49
N TRP A 482 8.84 32.55 9.05
CA TRP A 482 9.33 31.29 8.51
C TRP A 482 8.38 30.12 8.85
N TRP A 483 8.19 29.24 7.87
CA TRP A 483 7.53 27.95 8.05
C TRP A 483 8.14 26.89 7.13
N PHE A 484 7.80 25.64 7.40
CA PHE A 484 8.19 24.49 6.59
C PHE A 484 7.41 24.46 5.28
N LYS A 485 8.04 24.02 4.19
CA LYS A 485 7.37 23.86 2.88
C LYS A 485 7.28 22.39 2.51
N VAL A 486 6.35 22.02 1.65
CA VAL A 486 6.31 20.66 1.08
C VAL A 486 6.67 20.73 -0.39
N TRP A 487 7.67 19.95 -0.79
CA TRP A 487 8.12 19.83 -2.16
C TRP A 487 7.01 19.23 -3.04
N GLY A 488 6.66 19.93 -4.12
CA GLY A 488 5.58 19.53 -5.02
C GLY A 488 5.12 20.69 -5.91
N PRO A 489 4.06 20.47 -6.72
CA PRO A 489 3.50 21.48 -7.62
C PRO A 489 3.11 22.76 -6.90
N GLU A 490 3.22 23.93 -7.53
CA GLU A 490 2.89 25.22 -6.87
C GLU A 490 1.40 25.35 -6.53
N LYS A 491 0.52 24.71 -7.31
CA LYS A 491 -0.93 24.73 -7.11
C LYS A 491 -1.42 23.33 -6.73
N LEU A 492 -2.42 23.29 -5.85
CA LEU A 492 -3.14 22.07 -5.49
C LEU A 492 -4.63 22.31 -5.72
N ALA A 493 -5.36 21.24 -6.02
CA ALA A 493 -6.82 21.28 -5.98
C ALA A 493 -7.30 21.70 -4.58
N ALA A 494 -8.41 22.45 -4.51
CA ALA A 494 -8.96 22.93 -3.25
C ALA A 494 -9.39 21.77 -2.34
N GLU A 495 -10.02 20.75 -2.92
CA GLU A 495 -10.53 19.55 -2.23
C GLU A 495 -10.28 18.28 -3.07
N GLY A 496 -10.39 17.11 -2.45
CA GLY A 496 -10.24 15.80 -3.12
C GLY A 496 -8.84 15.53 -3.67
N MET A 497 -8.75 14.61 -4.63
CA MET A 497 -7.45 14.19 -5.21
C MET A 497 -6.87 15.14 -6.28
N GLY A 498 -7.71 16.00 -6.87
CA GLY A 498 -7.30 16.84 -8.00
C GLY A 498 -6.98 16.04 -9.27
N SER A 499 -6.28 16.66 -10.22
CA SER A 499 -5.88 16.02 -11.47
C SER A 499 -4.45 15.49 -11.39
N ARG A 500 -4.22 14.30 -11.97
CA ARG A 500 -2.87 13.76 -12.19
C ARG A 500 -1.98 14.74 -12.96
N ASP A 501 -2.54 15.52 -13.89
CA ASP A 501 -1.77 16.43 -14.75
C ASP A 501 -1.06 17.55 -13.99
N ASP A 502 -1.52 17.86 -12.77
CA ASP A 502 -0.87 18.82 -11.86
C ASP A 502 0.42 18.26 -11.26
N TRP A 503 0.58 16.95 -11.24
CA TRP A 503 1.72 16.22 -10.66
C TRP A 503 2.78 15.81 -11.69
N MET A 504 2.51 16.07 -12.97
CA MET A 504 3.44 15.80 -14.05
C MET A 504 4.60 16.79 -14.02
N LEU A 505 5.84 16.30 -14.12
CA LEU A 505 7.03 17.15 -14.13
C LEU A 505 7.21 17.75 -15.54
N ARG A 506 6.88 19.03 -15.70
CA ARG A 506 7.00 19.72 -17.00
C ARG A 506 8.36 20.38 -17.16
N ALA A 507 8.82 20.53 -18.40
CA ALA A 507 10.12 21.12 -18.67
C ALA A 507 10.25 22.53 -18.05
N ASN A 508 11.34 22.74 -17.32
CA ASN A 508 11.74 24.02 -16.73
C ASN A 508 10.79 24.60 -15.68
N GLU A 509 9.87 23.80 -15.11
CA GLU A 509 9.14 24.23 -13.93
C GLU A 509 10.08 24.33 -12.72
N LYS A 510 9.95 25.42 -11.96
CA LYS A 510 10.93 25.76 -10.91
C LYS A 510 10.82 24.87 -9.67
N TRP A 511 9.63 24.35 -9.38
CA TRP A 511 9.35 23.66 -8.13
C TRP A 511 10.12 22.33 -7.99
N HIS A 512 10.35 21.62 -9.09
CA HIS A 512 11.05 20.32 -9.04
C HIS A 512 12.58 20.48 -9.16
N GLY A 513 13.07 21.48 -9.90
CA GLY A 513 14.50 21.81 -9.98
C GLY A 513 15.35 20.86 -10.84
N PHE A 514 14.74 20.18 -11.82
CA PHE A 514 15.43 19.22 -12.70
C PHE A 514 15.72 19.75 -14.12
N GLY A 515 15.32 21.00 -14.42
CA GLY A 515 15.57 21.63 -15.71
C GLY A 515 14.71 21.06 -16.83
N ASN A 516 15.32 20.77 -17.98
CA ASN A 516 14.62 20.31 -19.18
C ASN A 516 14.28 18.82 -19.08
N LEU A 517 12.98 18.50 -19.05
CA LEU A 517 12.44 17.14 -18.96
C LEU A 517 11.56 16.83 -20.17
N ALA A 518 11.52 15.56 -20.57
CA ALA A 518 10.66 15.12 -21.66
C ALA A 518 9.16 15.23 -21.26
N PRO A 519 8.29 15.82 -22.09
CA PRO A 519 6.86 15.92 -21.79
C PRO A 519 6.23 14.55 -21.55
N GLY A 520 5.40 14.43 -20.51
CA GLY A 520 4.65 13.21 -20.20
C GLY A 520 5.47 12.06 -19.62
N PHE A 521 6.79 12.24 -19.44
CA PHE A 521 7.69 11.16 -19.08
C PHE A 521 7.79 10.91 -17.57
N ASN A 522 7.58 11.93 -16.74
CA ASN A 522 7.72 11.79 -15.28
C ASN A 522 6.59 12.44 -14.51
N MET A 523 6.27 11.84 -13.37
CA MET A 523 5.28 12.31 -12.40
C MET A 523 5.89 12.30 -11.00
N LEU A 524 5.45 13.21 -10.12
CA LEU A 524 5.69 13.10 -8.67
C LEU A 524 4.52 12.37 -8.03
N ASP A 525 4.79 11.30 -7.29
CA ASP A 525 3.80 10.58 -6.52
C ASP A 525 3.30 11.43 -5.32
N PRO A 526 2.00 11.78 -5.22
CA PRO A 526 1.48 12.63 -4.16
C PRO A 526 1.75 12.11 -2.75
N ILE A 527 1.72 10.79 -2.57
CA ILE A 527 1.89 10.10 -1.28
C ILE A 527 3.33 10.17 -0.75
N LYS A 528 4.26 10.68 -1.57
CA LYS A 528 5.69 10.85 -1.26
C LYS A 528 5.94 12.31 -0.94
N ALA A 529 5.87 12.67 0.34
CA ALA A 529 5.91 14.06 0.80
C ALA A 529 7.29 14.42 1.37
N THR A 530 8.04 15.22 0.64
CA THR A 530 9.31 15.78 1.12
C THR A 530 9.08 17.15 1.72
N VAL A 531 9.28 17.30 3.03
CA VAL A 531 9.24 18.58 3.74
C VAL A 531 10.59 19.26 3.61
N ILE A 532 10.59 20.55 3.27
CA ILE A 532 11.75 21.42 3.11
C ILE A 532 11.81 22.36 4.32
N THR A 533 12.97 22.40 4.97
CA THR A 533 13.25 23.29 6.09
C THR A 533 13.89 24.60 5.59
N PRO A 534 13.72 25.72 6.30
CA PRO A 534 14.37 26.97 5.92
C PRO A 534 15.89 26.84 5.85
N GLY A 535 16.52 27.42 4.83
CA GLY A 535 17.98 27.52 4.74
C GLY A 535 18.54 27.27 3.34
N LEU A 536 17.96 26.33 2.59
CA LEU A 536 18.31 26.07 1.20
C LEU A 536 17.03 25.97 0.37
N ASP A 537 16.95 26.73 -0.71
CA ASP A 537 15.83 26.64 -1.66
C ASP A 537 16.12 25.71 -2.84
N VAL A 538 15.08 25.41 -3.63
CA VAL A 538 15.18 24.54 -4.83
C VAL A 538 16.12 25.13 -5.90
N SER A 539 16.31 26.46 -5.92
CA SER A 539 17.25 27.13 -6.82
C SER A 539 18.72 26.91 -6.43
N GLY A 540 18.97 26.38 -5.23
CA GLY A 540 20.29 26.13 -4.69
C GLY A 540 20.89 27.32 -3.95
N LYS A 541 20.09 28.34 -3.64
CA LYS A 541 20.53 29.51 -2.90
C LYS A 541 20.40 29.25 -1.40
N PHE A 542 21.52 29.41 -0.68
CA PHE A 542 21.51 29.43 0.77
C PHE A 542 20.97 30.76 1.30
N ALA A 543 20.09 30.67 2.30
CA ALA A 543 19.67 31.81 3.10
C ALA A 543 20.77 32.19 4.12
N LYS A 544 20.65 33.39 4.71
CA LYS A 544 21.59 33.85 5.76
C LYS A 544 21.52 33.01 7.05
N THR A 545 20.38 32.38 7.28
CA THR A 545 20.09 31.52 8.43
C THR A 545 19.36 30.29 7.93
N GLY A 546 19.50 29.17 8.62
CA GLY A 546 18.81 27.94 8.25
C GLY A 546 18.51 27.07 9.45
N ILE A 547 17.67 26.07 9.22
CA ILE A 547 17.27 25.05 10.18
C ILE A 547 17.60 23.71 9.53
N PRO A 548 18.76 23.10 9.85
CA PRO A 548 19.13 21.79 9.32
C PRO A 548 18.07 20.73 9.63
N ALA A 549 17.68 19.93 8.63
CA ALA A 549 16.65 18.91 8.81
C ALA A 549 17.03 17.83 9.82
N SER A 550 18.33 17.56 10.00
CA SER A 550 18.82 16.65 11.05
C SER A 550 18.39 17.07 12.46
N ILE A 551 18.35 18.38 12.76
CA ILE A 551 17.91 18.89 14.05
C ILE A 551 16.40 18.72 14.21
N VAL A 552 15.63 19.06 13.17
CA VAL A 552 14.16 18.91 13.18
C VAL A 552 13.78 17.46 13.40
N THR A 553 14.41 16.54 12.67
CA THR A 553 14.08 15.12 12.74
C THR A 553 14.51 14.47 14.06
N LYS A 554 15.57 14.97 14.70
CA LYS A 554 15.93 14.58 16.08
C LYS A 554 14.88 15.06 17.10
N TYR A 555 14.40 16.30 16.95
CA TYR A 555 13.30 16.82 17.76
C TYR A 555 12.03 16.00 17.58
N LEU A 556 11.63 15.72 16.33
CA LEU A 556 10.47 14.89 16.03
C LEU A 556 10.57 13.50 16.66
N ALA A 557 11.75 12.87 16.62
CA ALA A 557 11.96 11.55 17.19
C ALA A 557 11.73 11.50 18.71
N GLU A 558 12.22 12.49 19.47
CA GLU A 558 11.96 12.59 20.92
C GLU A 558 10.50 12.96 21.25
N HIS A 559 9.75 13.45 20.26
CA HIS A 559 8.31 13.73 20.36
C HIS A 559 7.44 12.64 19.71
N GLY A 560 8.00 11.44 19.51
CA GLY A 560 7.26 10.26 19.04
C GLY A 560 6.95 10.23 17.54
N VAL A 561 7.61 11.07 16.73
CA VAL A 561 7.46 11.13 15.28
C VAL A 561 8.76 10.70 14.59
N ILE A 562 8.73 9.50 14.00
CA ILE A 562 9.88 8.96 13.25
C ILE A 562 9.72 9.28 11.77
N VAL A 563 10.77 9.84 11.19
CA VAL A 563 10.87 10.12 9.75
C VAL A 563 11.71 9.06 9.06
N GLU A 564 11.42 8.86 7.79
CA GLU A 564 11.97 7.75 7.00
C GLU A 564 13.36 8.10 6.41
N LYS A 565 13.51 9.31 5.86
CA LYS A 565 14.79 9.81 5.31
C LYS A 565 14.99 11.27 5.66
N THR A 566 16.23 11.62 5.99
CA THR A 566 16.65 12.99 6.29
C THR A 566 17.78 13.41 5.36
N GLY A 567 17.57 14.50 4.64
CA GLY A 567 18.58 15.23 3.86
C GLY A 567 19.15 16.41 4.65
N LEU A 568 19.78 17.36 3.95
CA LEU A 568 20.39 18.53 4.59
C LEU A 568 19.34 19.55 5.08
N TYR A 569 18.45 19.96 4.17
CA TYR A 569 17.35 20.90 4.42
C TYR A 569 16.00 20.31 4.00
N SER A 570 15.91 18.99 4.01
CA SER A 570 14.67 18.30 3.73
C SER A 570 14.58 16.99 4.50
N PHE A 571 13.37 16.53 4.75
CA PHE A 571 13.11 15.18 5.24
C PHE A 571 11.84 14.63 4.60
N PHE A 572 11.76 13.31 4.55
CA PHE A 572 10.78 12.58 3.76
C PHE A 572 9.77 11.88 4.65
N ILE A 573 8.50 11.98 4.25
CA ILE A 573 7.36 11.32 4.88
C ILE A 573 6.61 10.56 3.80
N MET A 574 6.17 9.36 4.16
CA MET A 574 5.45 8.48 3.27
C MET A 574 4.03 8.25 3.78
N PHE A 575 3.05 8.50 2.92
CA PHE A 575 1.67 8.10 3.12
C PHE A 575 1.50 6.71 2.51
N THR A 576 0.92 5.78 3.28
CA THR A 576 0.74 4.37 2.91
C THR A 576 -0.73 4.01 3.03
N ILE A 577 -1.16 2.89 2.45
CA ILE A 577 -2.54 2.40 2.59
C ILE A 577 -2.94 2.08 4.03
N GLY A 578 -1.96 1.97 4.95
CA GLY A 578 -2.21 1.79 6.38
C GLY A 578 -2.28 3.08 7.19
N ILE A 579 -2.20 4.26 6.54
CA ILE A 579 -2.34 5.53 7.27
C ILE A 579 -3.79 5.73 7.73
N THR A 580 -3.97 6.15 8.98
CA THR A 580 -5.27 6.51 9.50
C THR A 580 -5.55 7.98 9.23
N LYS A 581 -6.81 8.31 8.92
CA LYS A 581 -7.23 9.69 8.67
C LYS A 581 -6.75 10.64 9.76
N GLY A 582 -6.10 11.73 9.34
CA GLY A 582 -5.66 12.78 10.25
C GLY A 582 -4.44 12.45 11.12
N ARG A 583 -3.74 11.32 10.92
CA ARG A 583 -2.47 11.04 11.63
C ARG A 583 -1.42 12.13 11.38
N TRP A 584 -1.46 12.75 10.20
CA TRP A 584 -0.59 13.88 9.85
C TRP A 584 -0.85 15.14 10.70
N ASN A 585 -1.99 15.28 11.38
CA ASN A 585 -2.25 16.39 12.31
C ASN A 585 -1.22 16.41 13.45
N THR A 586 -0.86 15.23 13.97
CA THR A 586 0.16 15.09 15.00
C THR A 586 1.52 15.60 14.52
N LEU A 587 1.89 15.32 13.26
CA LEU A 587 3.11 15.85 12.67
C LEU A 587 3.05 17.37 12.52
N VAL A 588 1.96 17.93 11.99
CA VAL A 588 1.82 19.39 11.84
C VAL A 588 1.89 20.09 13.20
N THR A 589 1.28 19.50 14.24
CA THR A 589 1.38 20.00 15.61
C THR A 589 2.81 19.94 16.15
N ALA A 590 3.54 18.84 15.92
CA ALA A 590 4.94 18.72 16.33
C ALA A 590 5.85 19.74 15.61
N LEU A 591 5.58 20.02 14.33
CA LEU A 591 6.29 21.08 13.58
C LEU A 591 5.99 22.47 14.13
N GLN A 592 4.75 22.72 14.56
CA GLN A 592 4.38 23.98 15.21
C GLN A 592 5.09 24.13 16.57
N GLN A 593 5.15 23.07 17.36
CA GLN A 593 5.90 23.05 18.62
C GLN A 593 7.39 23.30 18.40
N PHE A 594 7.99 22.66 17.39
CA PHE A 594 9.37 22.92 17.00
C PHE A 594 9.58 24.41 16.67
N LYS A 595 8.70 25.02 15.87
CA LYS A 595 8.77 26.44 15.51
C LYS A 595 8.72 27.33 16.74
N ASP A 596 7.76 27.07 17.63
CA ASP A 596 7.59 27.78 18.90
C ASP A 596 8.85 27.70 19.80
N ASP A 597 9.41 26.51 19.94
CA ASP A 597 10.61 26.27 20.76
C ASP A 597 11.85 26.91 20.14
N TYR A 598 11.95 26.89 18.81
CA TYR A 598 13.02 27.54 18.06
C TYR A 598 12.95 29.06 18.23
N ASP A 599 11.78 29.66 18.06
CA ASP A 599 11.61 31.12 18.16
C ASP A 599 11.86 31.63 19.58
N LYS A 600 11.42 30.87 20.60
CA LYS A 600 11.71 31.12 22.02
C LYS A 600 13.14 30.77 22.42
N ASN A 601 13.91 30.14 21.52
CA ASN A 601 15.25 29.62 21.77
C ASN A 601 15.32 28.75 23.04
N GLN A 602 14.37 27.81 23.19
CA GLN A 602 14.29 26.95 24.37
C GLN A 602 15.60 26.17 24.56
N PRO A 603 16.06 25.98 25.80
CA PRO A 603 17.28 25.23 26.09
C PRO A 603 17.09 23.74 25.81
N LEU A 604 18.10 23.10 25.22
CA LEU A 604 18.00 21.71 24.77
C LEU A 604 17.70 20.72 25.90
N TRP A 605 18.18 20.94 27.13
CA TRP A 605 17.88 20.03 28.25
C TRP A 605 16.37 19.85 28.50
N LYS A 606 15.56 20.83 28.10
CA LYS A 606 14.11 20.83 28.31
C LYS A 606 13.36 20.14 27.17
N ILE A 607 13.81 20.32 25.93
CA ILE A 607 13.08 19.90 24.72
C ILE A 607 13.71 18.68 24.02
N LEU A 608 14.97 18.39 24.32
CA LEU A 608 15.78 17.31 23.77
C LEU A 608 16.59 16.61 24.88
N PRO A 609 15.92 16.10 25.95
CA PRO A 609 16.59 15.51 27.11
C PRO A 609 17.40 14.25 26.78
N GLU A 610 16.95 13.40 25.83
CA GLU A 610 17.68 12.18 25.49
C GLU A 610 18.96 12.50 24.72
N PHE A 611 18.91 13.47 23.79
CA PHE A 611 20.09 14.01 23.14
C PHE A 611 21.08 14.59 24.15
N CYS A 612 20.60 15.39 25.11
CA CYS A 612 21.46 16.00 26.13
C CYS A 612 22.10 14.95 27.05
N ALA A 613 21.38 13.87 27.40
CA ALA A 613 21.95 12.77 28.17
C ALA A 613 23.15 12.10 27.46
N GLN A 614 23.10 12.03 26.12
CA GLN A 614 24.18 11.50 25.29
C GLN A 614 25.27 12.54 25.01
N GLN A 615 24.90 13.83 24.97
CA GLN A 615 25.77 14.95 24.62
C GLN A 615 25.65 16.11 25.63
N PRO A 616 26.16 15.96 26.87
CA PRO A 616 25.91 16.92 27.96
C PRO A 616 26.43 18.33 27.71
N SER A 617 27.42 18.49 26.80
CA SER A 617 27.95 19.80 26.42
C SER A 617 26.90 20.73 25.81
N TYR A 618 25.79 20.20 25.31
CA TYR A 618 24.73 20.98 24.66
C TYR A 618 23.54 21.32 25.58
N GLU A 619 23.53 20.88 26.84
CA GLU A 619 22.39 21.06 27.76
C GLU A 619 21.88 22.51 27.80
N ARG A 620 22.80 23.47 27.92
CA ARG A 620 22.49 24.91 28.05
C ARG A 620 22.37 25.64 26.73
N VAL A 621 22.59 24.97 25.59
CA VAL A 621 22.48 25.57 24.27
C VAL A 621 20.99 25.75 23.95
N GLY A 622 20.62 26.85 23.30
CA GLY A 622 19.26 27.07 22.81
C GLY A 622 19.03 26.41 21.46
N LEU A 623 17.79 25.98 21.16
CA LEU A 623 17.47 25.31 19.90
C LEU A 623 17.84 26.14 18.66
N ARG A 624 17.58 27.45 18.69
CA ARG A 624 17.94 28.34 17.58
C ARG A 624 19.43 28.57 17.48
N ASP A 625 20.13 28.59 18.61
CA ASP A 625 21.60 28.72 18.62
C ASP A 625 22.26 27.46 18.08
N LEU A 626 21.69 26.27 18.32
CA LEU A 626 22.18 25.02 17.73
C LEU A 626 22.02 24.99 16.18
N CYS A 627 20.98 25.63 15.66
CA CYS A 627 20.70 25.65 14.22
C CYS A 627 21.56 26.66 13.43
N ARG A 628 22.15 27.65 14.11
CA ARG A 628 22.99 28.69 13.51
C ARG A 628 24.44 28.25 13.45
#